data_AF-A0A536WYA2-F1
#
_entry.id   AF-A0A536WYA2-F1
#
_cell.length_a   1.000
_cell.length_b   1.000
_cell.length_c   1.000
_cell.angle_alpha   90.00
_cell.angle_beta   90.00
_cell.angle_gamma   90.00
#
_symmetry.space_group_name_H-M   'P 1'
#
loop_
_entity.id
_entity.type
_entity.pdbx_description
1 polymer ?
#
loop_
_entity_poly.entity_id
_entity_poly.type
_entity_poly.pdbx_seq_one_letter_code
_entity_poly.pdbx_strand_id
1 'polypeptide(L)' 'CYERLLAAGKPKKVALVACMRKLLITLNAIARTKTPWRSDFGST' A
#
# COMPACT_ATOMS: atom_id res chain seq x y z
N CYS A 1 1.15 -3.13 7.22
CA CYS A 1 0.09 -3.88 6.48
C CYS A 1 0.41 -5.36 6.33
N TYR A 2 1.64 -5.72 5.92
CA TYR A 2 2.06 -7.11 5.72
C TYR A 2 1.87 -7.99 6.96
N GLU A 3 2.32 -7.54 8.14
CA GLU A 3 2.20 -8.28 9.39
C GLU A 3 0.73 -8.46 9.84
N ARG A 4 -0.13 -7.46 9.63
CA ARG A 4 -1.58 -7.58 9.89
C ARG A 4 -2.25 -8.62 9.01
N LEU A 5 -1.81 -8.76 7.75
CA LEU A 5 -2.32 -9.76 6.82
C LEU A 5 -1.82 -11.17 7.19
N LEU A 6 -0.59 -11.29 7.67
CA LEU A 6 -0.04 -12.55 8.20
C LEU A 6 -0.71 -12.99 9.50
N ALA A 7 -0.93 -12.06 10.43
CA ALA A 7 -1.63 -12.32 11.69
C ALA A 7 -3.09 -12.76 11.47
N ALA A 8 -3.71 -12.31 10.38
CA ALA A 8 -5.04 -12.76 9.93
C ALA A 8 -5.03 -14.14 9.24
N GLY A 9 -3.91 -14.88 9.26
CA GLY A 9 -3.80 -16.22 8.69
C GLY A 9 -3.76 -16.28 7.16
N LYS A 10 -3.58 -15.14 6.48
CA LYS A 10 -3.56 -15.12 5.00
C LYS A 10 -2.22 -15.65 4.48
N PRO A 11 -2.22 -16.38 3.35
CA PRO A 11 -1.00 -16.89 2.75
C PRO A 11 -0.04 -15.75 2.39
N LYS A 12 1.26 -15.96 2.63
CA LYS A 12 2.34 -14.97 2.45
C LYS A 12 2.29 -14.25 1.09
N LYS A 13 1.96 -14.99 0.02
CA LYS A 13 1.80 -14.44 -1.33
C LYS A 13 0.68 -13.39 -1.41
N VAL A 14 -0.47 -13.66 -0.79
CA VAL A 14 -1.61 -12.72 -0.78
C VAL A 14 -1.28 -11.47 0.05
N ALA A 15 -0.57 -11.63 1.17
CA ALA A 15 -0.12 -10.49 1.97
C ALA A 15 0.82 -9.56 1.18
N LEU A 16 1.74 -10.14 0.39
CA LEU A 16 2.66 -9.40 -0.47
C LEU A 16 1.92 -8.71 -1.62
N VAL A 17 1.07 -9.45 -2.35
CA VAL A 17 0.28 -8.92 -3.48
C VAL A 17 -0.66 -7.81 -3.00
N ALA A 18 -1.25 -7.92 -1.81
CA ALA A 18 -2.08 -6.86 -1.23
C ALA A 18 -1.29 -5.60 -0.91
N CYS A 19 -0.07 -5.73 -0.37
CA CYS A 19 0.81 -4.58 -0.13
C CYS A 19 1.22 -3.91 -1.45
N MET A 20 1.62 -4.70 -2.46
CA MET A 20 1.95 -4.20 -3.80
C MET A 20 0.78 -3.47 -4.44
N ARG A 21 -0.43 -4.04 -4.38
CA ARG A 21 -1.63 -3.42 -4.94
C ARG A 21 -1.94 -2.08 -4.29
N LYS A 22 -1.77 -1.96 -2.97
CA LYS A 22 -1.94 -0.68 -2.25
C LYS A 22 -0.94 0.38 -2.74
N LEU A 23 0.32 0.01 -2.94
CA LEU A 23 1.36 0.90 -3.47
C LEU A 23 1.06 1.34 -4.90
N LEU A 24 0.70 0.39 -5.77
CA LEU A 24 0.36 0.68 -7.16
C LEU A 24 -0.89 1.57 -7.29
N ILE A 25 -1.89 1.39 -6.44
CA ILE A 25 -3.08 2.25 -6.41
C ILE A 25 -2.69 3.69 -6.04
N THR A 26 -1.85 3.88 -5.02
CA THR A 26 -1.37 5.22 -4.63
C THR A 26 -0.57 5.86 -5.76
N LEU A 27 0.33 5.10 -6.39
CA LEU A 27 1.11 5.58 -7.54
C LEU A 27 0.22 5.97 -8.72
N ASN A 28 -0.78 5.13 -9.04
CA ASN A 28 -1.74 5.41 -10.10
C ASN A 28 -2.60 6.65 -9.80
N ALA A 29 -2.97 6.87 -8.53
CA ALA A 29 -3.69 8.07 -8.12
C ALA A 29 -2.84 9.33 -8.35
N ILE A 30 -1.55 9.28 -7.97
CA ILE A 30 -0.59 10.37 -8.13
C ILE A 30 -0.32 10.68 -9.60
N ALA A 31 -0.11 9.63 -10.41
CA ALA A 31 0.08 9.76 -11.85
C ALA A 31 -1.15 10.42 -12.51
N ARG A 32 -2.36 10.07 -12.06
CA ARG A 32 -3.61 10.63 -12.58
C ARG A 32 -3.83 12.08 -12.15
N THR A 33 -3.50 12.44 -10.90
CA THR A 33 -3.76 13.80 -10.38
C THR A 33 -2.62 14.78 -10.64
N LYS A 34 -1.48 14.33 -11.20
CA LYS A 34 -0.24 15.11 -11.35
C LYS A 34 0.17 15.84 -10.06
N THR A 35 -0.29 15.34 -8.93
CA THR A 35 0.00 15.94 -7.62
C THR A 35 1.33 15.37 -7.16
N PRO A 36 2.30 16.18 -6.72
CA PRO A 36 3.54 15.66 -6.16
C PRO A 36 3.24 14.76 -4.96
N TRP A 37 4.00 13.67 -4.83
CA TRP A 37 3.87 12.71 -3.74
C TRP A 37 3.91 13.46 -2.39
N ARG A 38 2.81 13.41 -1.63
CA ARG A 38 2.79 13.87 -0.23
C ARG A 38 3.24 12.71 0.65
N SER A 39 4.44 12.81 1.20
CA SER A 39 5.03 11.86 2.15
C SER A 39 4.42 11.92 3.55
N ASP A 40 3.26 12.56 3.70
CA ASP A 40 2.54 12.67 4.97
C ASP A 40 1.77 11.39 5.23
N PHE A 41 2.50 10.31 5.50
CA PHE A 41 1.95 9.01 5.90
C PHE A 41 2.39 8.62 7.32
N GLY A 42 2.86 9.57 8.13
CA GLY A 42 3.26 9.29 9.52
C GLY A 42 3.88 10.44 10.30
N SER A 43 3.11 11.48 10.61
CA SER A 43 3.39 12.35 11.77
C SER A 43 2.09 12.77 12.45
N THR A 44 1.50 11.85 13.22
CA THR A 44 0.93 12.04 14.57
C THR A 44 0.64 10.66 15.15
#